data_AF-A0A7W5VYN3-F1
#
_entry.id   AF-A0A7W5VYN3-F1
#
_cell.length_a   1.000
_cell.length_b   1.000
_cell.length_c   1.000
_cell.angle_alpha   90.00
_cell.angle_beta   90.00
_cell.angle_gamma   90.00
#
_symmetry.space_group_name_H-M   'P 1'
#
loop_
_entity.id
_entity.type
_entity.pdbx_description
1 polymer ?
#
loop_
_entity_poly.entity_id
_entity_poly.type
_entity_poly.pdbx_seq_one_letter_code
_entity_poly.pdbx_strand_id
1 'polypeptide(L)'
;MGQMFGRDASLEHHRGMIAIARISASEGGRVVVFPESALGFWTPTIERIWRDGLRGSGLAVIAGAALVDRQGYDNLMVAISAGEARVLYRERMPVPVSMWQPWSRWTGQSGGAHAHFFTNPVVEIDGKKIAPLICYEQLILWPILQSLLHAPDAIVATGNGWWTKGTSIVAIQKASVTAWGRLFGLPVVMAFNT
;
A
#
# COMPACT_ATOMS: atom_id res chain seq x y z
N MET A 1 -13.41 -7.95 -12.93
CA MET A 1 -11.95 -8.13 -12.96
C MET A 1 -11.25 -7.81 -11.62
N GLY A 2 -11.94 -7.84 -10.46
CA GLY A 2 -11.36 -7.42 -9.16
C GLY A 2 -11.00 -8.53 -8.17
N GLN A 3 -11.30 -9.81 -8.46
CA GLN A 3 -11.31 -10.87 -7.45
C GLN A 3 -9.96 -11.51 -7.10
N MET A 4 -8.83 -11.09 -7.71
CA MET A 4 -7.56 -11.83 -7.58
C MET A 4 -6.36 -11.05 -7.03
N PHE A 5 -6.50 -9.73 -6.79
CA PHE A 5 -5.36 -8.92 -6.32
C PHE A 5 -4.93 -9.32 -4.90
N GLY A 6 -3.72 -9.87 -4.80
CA GLY A 6 -3.03 -10.23 -3.55
C GLY A 6 -3.14 -11.68 -3.08
N ARG A 7 -3.77 -12.57 -3.86
CA ARG A 7 -3.80 -14.02 -3.59
C ARG A 7 -3.24 -14.85 -4.72
N ASP A 8 -3.33 -14.37 -5.95
CA ASP A 8 -2.65 -14.99 -7.07
C ASP A 8 -1.23 -14.43 -7.19
N ALA A 9 -0.26 -15.18 -6.69
CA ALA A 9 1.16 -14.87 -6.84
C ALA A 9 1.72 -15.35 -8.19
N SER A 10 0.86 -15.72 -9.16
CA SER A 10 1.30 -16.17 -10.46
C SER A 10 2.03 -15.07 -11.22
N LEU A 11 3.00 -15.48 -12.03
CA LEU A 11 3.67 -14.61 -12.96
C LEU A 11 2.69 -13.95 -13.95
N GLU A 12 1.62 -14.66 -14.31
CA GLU A 12 0.57 -14.14 -15.19
C GLU A 12 -0.18 -12.98 -14.54
N HIS A 13 -0.51 -13.07 -13.26
CA HIS A 13 -1.13 -11.99 -12.50
C HIS A 13 -0.25 -10.73 -12.49
N HIS A 14 1.04 -10.89 -12.22
CA HIS A 14 2.00 -9.78 -12.28
C HIS A 14 2.11 -9.16 -13.67
N ARG A 15 2.17 -9.98 -14.73
CA ARG A 15 2.18 -9.49 -16.12
C ARG A 15 0.91 -8.71 -16.46
N GLY A 16 -0.25 -9.19 -16.03
CA GLY A 16 -1.53 -8.50 -16.20
C GLY A 16 -1.55 -7.12 -15.51
N MET A 17 -1.07 -7.05 -14.26
CA MET A 17 -0.95 -5.78 -13.53
C MET A 17 0.02 -4.80 -14.21
N ILE A 18 1.16 -5.29 -14.68
CA ILE A 18 2.13 -4.47 -15.43
C ILE A 18 1.49 -3.93 -16.70
N ALA A 19 0.72 -4.75 -17.44
CA ALA A 19 0.02 -4.30 -18.63
C ALA A 19 -1.00 -3.19 -18.30
N ILE A 20 -1.80 -3.34 -17.24
CA ILE A 20 -2.72 -2.30 -16.76
C ILE A 20 -1.97 -1.01 -16.44
N ALA A 21 -0.86 -1.09 -15.71
CA ALA A 21 -0.04 0.06 -15.36
C ALA A 21 0.47 0.79 -16.61
N ARG A 22 0.92 0.05 -17.64
CA ARG A 22 1.41 0.62 -18.90
C ARG A 22 0.29 1.28 -19.71
N ILE A 23 -0.93 0.74 -19.68
CA ILE A 23 -2.09 1.38 -20.32
C ILE A 23 -2.37 2.73 -19.66
N SER A 24 -2.40 2.79 -18.32
CA SER A 24 -2.57 4.08 -17.61
C SER A 24 -1.44 5.07 -17.91
N ALA A 25 -0.21 4.61 -18.14
CA ALA A 25 0.89 5.47 -18.59
C ALA A 25 0.63 6.09 -19.97
N SER A 26 0.05 5.32 -20.90
CA SER A 26 -0.31 5.82 -22.23
C SER A 26 -1.41 6.89 -22.22
N GLU A 27 -2.22 6.92 -21.16
CA GLU A 27 -3.25 7.92 -20.91
C GLU A 27 -2.70 9.17 -20.18
N GLY A 28 -1.38 9.28 -20.01
CA GLY A 28 -0.70 10.41 -19.38
C GLY A 28 -0.42 10.26 -17.88
N GLY A 29 -0.73 9.10 -17.29
CA GLY A 29 -0.43 8.80 -15.89
C GLY A 29 1.08 8.65 -15.66
N ARG A 30 1.64 9.44 -14.72
CA ARG A 30 3.05 9.28 -14.29
C ARG A 30 3.22 8.35 -13.09
N VAL A 31 2.19 8.25 -12.27
CA VAL A 31 2.17 7.38 -11.08
C VAL A 31 0.89 6.56 -11.08
N VAL A 32 1.01 5.24 -10.95
CA VAL A 32 -0.10 4.31 -10.79
C VAL A 32 -0.07 3.71 -9.39
N VAL A 33 -1.22 3.69 -8.71
CA VAL A 33 -1.34 3.14 -7.35
C VAL A 33 -2.19 1.87 -7.37
N PHE A 34 -1.64 0.77 -6.85
CA PHE A 34 -2.35 -0.48 -6.66
C PHE A 34 -2.78 -0.69 -5.20
N PRO A 35 -3.82 -1.52 -4.97
CA PRO A 35 -4.32 -1.79 -3.63
C PRO A 35 -3.30 -2.43 -2.67
N GLU A 36 -3.70 -2.51 -1.41
CA GLU A 36 -2.97 -3.24 -0.38
C GLU A 36 -2.79 -4.72 -0.76
N SER A 37 -1.62 -5.27 -0.44
CA SER A 37 -1.22 -6.65 -0.76
C SER A 37 -1.24 -7.03 -2.25
N ALA A 38 -1.40 -6.08 -3.19
CA ALA A 38 -1.53 -6.37 -4.61
C ALA A 38 -0.38 -7.23 -5.18
N LEU A 39 0.86 -7.06 -4.66
CA LEU A 39 2.01 -7.83 -5.13
C LEU A 39 2.28 -9.11 -4.34
N GLY A 40 1.48 -9.41 -3.31
CA GLY A 40 1.77 -10.51 -2.39
C GLY A 40 3.11 -10.30 -1.68
N PHE A 41 3.98 -11.32 -1.68
CA PHE A 41 5.28 -11.24 -1.03
C PHE A 41 6.30 -10.43 -1.85
N TRP A 42 6.90 -9.45 -1.19
CA TRP A 42 7.97 -8.67 -1.77
C TRP A 42 9.28 -9.47 -1.75
N THR A 43 9.74 -9.86 -2.94
CA THR A 43 10.97 -10.66 -3.13
C THR A 43 11.82 -10.09 -4.27
N PRO A 44 13.13 -10.41 -4.34
CA PRO A 44 13.98 -9.98 -5.45
C PRO A 44 13.45 -10.41 -6.83
N THR A 45 12.73 -11.54 -6.91
CA THR A 45 12.10 -12.01 -8.14
C THR A 45 10.97 -11.10 -8.58
N ILE A 46 10.04 -10.78 -7.66
CA ILE A 46 8.94 -9.85 -7.95
C ILE A 46 9.50 -8.46 -8.30
N GLU A 47 10.49 -7.99 -7.56
CA GLU A 47 11.19 -6.74 -7.87
C GLU A 47 11.68 -6.70 -9.32
N ARG A 48 12.43 -7.73 -9.73
CA ARG A 48 13.00 -7.80 -11.08
C ARG A 48 11.92 -7.87 -12.16
N ILE A 49 10.87 -8.67 -11.96
CA ILE A 49 9.74 -8.79 -12.89
C ILE A 49 9.11 -7.42 -13.14
N TRP A 50 8.87 -6.64 -12.07
CA TRP A 50 8.25 -5.33 -12.19
C TRP A 50 9.16 -4.28 -12.81
N ARG A 51 10.43 -4.20 -12.39
CA ARG A 51 11.40 -3.27 -12.99
C ARG A 51 11.56 -3.54 -14.49
N ASP A 52 11.67 -4.81 -14.88
CA ASP A 52 11.78 -5.22 -16.26
C ASP A 52 10.51 -4.90 -17.05
N GLY A 53 9.33 -5.14 -16.45
CA GLY A 53 8.04 -4.86 -17.05
C GLY A 53 7.74 -3.36 -17.26
N LEU A 54 8.33 -2.50 -16.44
CA LEU A 54 8.21 -1.04 -16.53
C LEU A 54 9.30 -0.39 -17.39
N ARG A 55 10.24 -1.14 -17.97
CA ARG A 55 11.26 -0.56 -18.87
C ARG A 55 10.62 0.18 -20.05
N GLY A 56 11.11 1.40 -20.27
CA GLY A 56 10.68 2.28 -21.35
C GLY A 56 9.31 2.94 -21.15
N SER A 57 8.64 2.77 -20.00
CA SER A 57 7.33 3.41 -19.75
C SER A 57 7.43 4.81 -19.15
N GLY A 58 8.54 5.14 -18.47
CA GLY A 58 8.64 6.38 -17.67
C GLY A 58 7.69 6.44 -16.47
N LEU A 59 7.04 5.32 -16.13
CA LEU A 59 6.04 5.23 -15.07
C LEU A 59 6.66 4.86 -13.72
N ALA A 60 6.14 5.45 -12.65
CA ALA A 60 6.29 4.95 -11.29
C ALA A 60 5.03 4.21 -10.82
N VAL A 61 5.20 3.09 -10.14
CA VAL A 61 4.12 2.30 -9.56
C VAL A 61 4.27 2.30 -8.04
N ILE A 62 3.18 2.58 -7.33
CA ILE A 62 3.05 2.35 -5.89
C ILE A 62 2.15 1.13 -5.72
N ALA A 63 2.59 0.12 -4.98
CA ALA A 63 1.77 -1.07 -4.78
C ALA A 63 1.92 -1.63 -3.36
N GLY A 64 0.84 -2.19 -2.83
CA GLY A 64 0.88 -2.92 -1.57
C GLY A 64 1.59 -4.27 -1.70
N ALA A 65 2.42 -4.63 -0.74
CA ALA A 65 3.09 -5.92 -0.65
C ALA A 65 3.38 -6.28 0.82
N ALA A 66 3.84 -7.50 1.07
CA ALA A 66 4.27 -7.96 2.38
C ALA A 66 5.73 -8.42 2.35
N LEU A 67 6.55 -7.94 3.28
CA LEU A 67 7.92 -8.45 3.47
C LEU A 67 7.94 -9.38 4.69
N VAL A 68 8.23 -10.65 4.47
CA VAL A 68 8.23 -11.67 5.53
C VAL A 68 9.64 -11.81 6.12
N ASP A 69 9.72 -11.94 7.45
CA ASP A 69 10.93 -12.30 8.16
C ASP A 69 10.71 -13.49 9.11
N ARG A 70 11.70 -13.79 9.97
CA ARG A 70 11.64 -14.96 10.86
C ARG A 70 10.57 -14.84 11.94
N GLN A 71 10.11 -13.63 12.26
CA GLN A 71 9.22 -13.33 13.37
C GLN A 71 7.80 -12.97 12.92
N GLY A 72 7.64 -12.50 11.69
CA GLY A 72 6.37 -12.06 11.16
C GLY A 72 6.50 -11.46 9.77
N TYR A 73 5.79 -10.37 9.53
CA TYR A 73 5.86 -9.64 8.27
C TYR A 73 5.60 -8.14 8.46
N ASP A 74 6.12 -7.34 7.54
CA ASP A 74 5.74 -5.95 7.36
C ASP A 74 4.69 -5.86 6.24
N ASN A 75 3.55 -5.24 6.53
CA ASN A 75 2.63 -4.78 5.48
C ASN A 75 3.13 -3.42 4.98
N LEU A 76 3.30 -3.27 3.66
CA LEU A 76 4.07 -2.15 3.13
C LEU A 76 3.57 -1.67 1.76
N MET A 77 3.91 -0.43 1.44
CA MET A 77 3.85 0.09 0.08
C MET A 77 5.27 0.08 -0.51
N VAL A 78 5.42 -0.44 -1.73
CA VAL A 78 6.65 -0.32 -2.52
C VAL A 78 6.48 0.71 -3.61
N ALA A 79 7.55 1.43 -3.93
CA ALA A 79 7.66 2.25 -5.13
C ALA A 79 8.54 1.53 -6.15
N ILE A 80 8.08 1.40 -7.39
CA ILE A 80 8.78 0.70 -8.45
C ILE A 80 8.78 1.53 -9.73
N SER A 81 9.95 1.67 -10.34
CA SER A 81 10.16 2.22 -11.67
C SER A 81 11.09 1.28 -12.45
N ALA A 82 11.39 1.60 -13.71
CA ALA A 82 12.40 0.84 -14.46
C ALA A 82 13.79 0.86 -13.78
N GLY A 83 14.16 2.00 -13.21
CA GLY A 83 15.49 2.25 -12.65
C GLY A 83 15.66 1.81 -11.20
N GLU A 84 14.60 1.83 -10.40
CA GLU A 84 14.64 1.61 -8.96
C GLU A 84 13.39 0.88 -8.47
N ALA A 85 13.56 0.05 -7.45
CA ALA A 85 12.46 -0.43 -6.62
C ALA A 85 12.87 -0.31 -5.14
N ARG A 86 11.96 0.19 -4.30
CA ARG A 86 12.23 0.34 -2.87
C ARG A 86 10.97 0.23 -2.03
N VAL A 87 11.13 -0.17 -0.76
CA VAL A 87 10.08 -0.03 0.24
C VAL A 87 9.84 1.45 0.48
N LEU A 88 8.66 1.92 0.12
CA LEU A 88 8.27 3.32 0.24
C LEU A 88 7.77 3.61 1.66
N TYR A 89 6.90 2.75 2.19
CA TYR A 89 6.26 2.94 3.49
C TYR A 89 5.97 1.59 4.16
N ARG A 90 6.05 1.52 5.49
CA ARG A 90 5.65 0.37 6.30
C ARG A 90 4.45 0.76 7.16
N GLU A 91 3.46 -0.11 7.25
CA GLU A 91 2.27 0.10 8.05
C GLU A 91 2.66 0.37 9.51
N ARG A 92 2.28 1.55 10.01
CA ARG A 92 2.60 1.97 11.38
C ARG A 92 1.67 1.31 12.38
N MET A 93 0.41 1.09 12.02
CA MET A 93 -0.58 0.44 12.88
C MET A 93 -1.43 -0.60 12.14
N PRO A 94 -1.06 -1.89 12.24
CA PRO A 94 -1.89 -2.98 11.73
C PRO A 94 -3.13 -3.17 12.60
N VAL A 95 -4.14 -3.88 12.09
CA VAL A 95 -5.35 -4.22 12.85
C VAL A 95 -4.98 -4.97 14.14
N PRO A 96 -5.33 -4.45 15.33
CA PRO A 96 -5.09 -5.13 16.60
C PRO A 96 -5.75 -6.51 16.65
N VAL A 97 -5.16 -7.44 17.40
CA VAL A 97 -5.68 -8.79 17.67
C VAL A 97 -5.65 -9.73 16.46
N SER A 98 -5.93 -9.25 15.25
CA SER A 98 -5.88 -10.05 14.04
C SER A 98 -4.50 -10.02 13.40
N MET A 99 -4.07 -8.86 12.89
CA MET A 99 -2.78 -8.69 12.23
C MET A 99 -1.67 -8.49 13.26
N TRP A 100 -1.85 -7.51 14.15
CA TRP A 100 -0.88 -7.21 15.20
C TRP A 100 -1.24 -7.95 16.49
N GLN A 101 -0.39 -8.91 16.87
CA GLN A 101 -0.54 -9.74 18.06
C GLN A 101 0.74 -9.68 18.91
N PRO A 102 0.90 -8.65 19.76
CA PRO A 102 2.14 -8.46 20.53
C PRO A 102 2.43 -9.62 21.49
N TRP A 103 1.39 -10.31 21.98
CA TRP A 103 1.50 -11.45 22.89
C TRP A 103 1.95 -12.75 22.23
N SER A 104 1.83 -12.90 20.90
CA SER A 104 2.17 -14.17 20.23
C SER A 104 3.64 -14.55 20.43
N ARG A 105 4.51 -13.55 20.57
CA ARG A 105 5.92 -13.75 20.95
C ARG A 105 6.08 -14.44 22.31
N TRP A 106 5.21 -14.13 23.28
CA TRP A 106 5.27 -14.72 24.62
C TRP A 106 4.72 -16.15 24.65
N THR A 107 3.85 -16.51 23.72
CA THR A 107 3.27 -17.86 23.59
C THR A 107 4.07 -18.77 22.65
N GLY A 108 5.22 -18.32 22.14
CA GLY A 108 6.04 -19.06 21.18
C GLY A 108 5.44 -19.12 19.76
N GLN A 109 4.41 -18.31 19.48
CA GLN A 109 3.76 -18.20 18.19
C GLN A 109 4.34 -17.02 17.39
N SER A 110 4.74 -17.26 16.14
CA SER A 110 5.24 -16.23 15.21
C SER A 110 4.29 -16.04 14.02
N GLY A 111 4.34 -14.88 13.36
CA GLY A 111 3.58 -14.65 12.12
C GLY A 111 2.66 -13.43 12.10
N GLY A 112 2.64 -12.61 13.15
CA GLY A 112 1.88 -11.35 13.16
C GLY A 112 2.52 -10.25 12.30
N ALA A 113 1.72 -9.26 11.91
CA ALA A 113 2.21 -8.03 11.31
C ALA A 113 2.99 -7.21 12.33
N HIS A 114 4.10 -6.61 11.92
CA HIS A 114 4.82 -5.64 12.75
C HIS A 114 4.13 -4.28 12.74
N ALA A 115 4.17 -3.58 13.87
CA ALA A 115 3.70 -2.21 13.99
C ALA A 115 4.88 -1.25 14.00
N HIS A 116 4.88 -0.31 13.06
CA HIS A 116 5.95 0.67 12.85
C HIS A 116 5.57 2.05 13.40
N PHE A 117 5.07 2.09 14.64
CA PHE A 117 4.41 3.26 15.25
C PHE A 117 5.13 4.61 14.99
N PHE A 118 6.45 4.68 15.13
CA PHE A 118 7.18 5.96 15.05
C PHE A 118 7.94 6.17 13.73
N THR A 119 7.65 5.38 12.71
CA THR A 119 8.35 5.51 11.42
C THR A 119 7.79 6.65 10.58
N ASN A 120 8.42 6.85 9.42
CA ASN A 120 8.24 8.01 8.54
C ASN A 120 6.75 8.30 8.26
N PRO A 121 6.22 9.44 8.74
CA PRO A 121 4.81 9.80 8.57
C PRO A 121 4.50 10.31 7.16
N VAL A 122 5.52 10.68 6.39
CA VAL A 122 5.43 11.09 4.98
C VAL A 122 6.58 10.48 4.20
N VAL A 123 6.39 10.31 2.90
CA VAL A 123 7.36 9.69 1.98
C VAL A 123 7.35 10.45 0.66
N GLU A 124 8.43 10.38 -0.11
CA GLU A 124 8.53 11.10 -1.39
C GLU A 124 8.47 10.15 -2.58
N ILE A 125 7.77 10.58 -3.63
CA ILE A 125 7.69 9.92 -4.95
C ILE A 125 7.63 11.00 -6.03
N ASP A 126 8.52 10.93 -7.03
CA ASP A 126 8.59 11.90 -8.14
C ASP A 126 8.61 13.37 -7.67
N GLY A 127 9.36 13.66 -6.60
CA GLY A 127 9.45 14.99 -6.01
C GLY A 127 8.20 15.48 -5.27
N LYS A 128 7.19 14.61 -5.07
CA LYS A 128 5.98 14.90 -4.29
C LYS A 128 6.03 14.17 -2.95
N LYS A 129 5.73 14.91 -1.89
CA LYS A 129 5.59 14.38 -0.54
C LYS A 129 4.17 13.85 -0.37
N ILE A 130 4.02 12.58 -0.06
CA ILE A 130 2.72 11.95 0.15
C ILE A 130 2.55 11.51 1.60
N ALA A 131 1.30 11.53 2.06
CA ALA A 131 0.85 10.89 3.30
C ALA A 131 0.28 9.49 2.96
N PRO A 132 1.07 8.42 3.12
CA PRO A 132 0.61 7.07 2.90
C PRO A 132 -0.28 6.60 4.06
N LEU A 133 -1.39 5.93 3.74
CA LEU A 133 -2.26 5.26 4.70
C LEU A 133 -2.60 3.85 4.20
N ILE A 134 -2.31 2.84 5.02
CA ILE A 134 -2.68 1.45 4.74
C ILE A 134 -3.89 1.06 5.60
N CYS A 135 -4.93 0.54 4.96
CA CYS A 135 -6.04 -0.17 5.59
C CYS A 135 -6.58 0.46 6.89
N TYR A 136 -6.21 -0.11 8.03
CA TYR A 136 -6.72 0.27 9.35
C TYR A 136 -6.29 1.67 9.76
N GLU A 137 -5.15 2.16 9.27
CA GLU A 137 -4.66 3.53 9.53
C GLU A 137 -5.66 4.60 9.06
N GLN A 138 -6.51 4.27 8.10
CA GLN A 138 -7.54 5.15 7.57
C GLN A 138 -8.70 5.40 8.54
N LEU A 139 -8.82 4.57 9.60
CA LEU A 139 -9.89 4.62 10.59
C LEU A 139 -9.46 5.23 11.92
N ILE A 140 -8.16 5.46 12.11
CA ILE A 140 -7.59 5.99 13.36
C ILE A 140 -7.00 7.38 13.13
N LEU A 141 -7.03 8.22 14.17
CA LEU A 141 -6.74 9.65 14.04
C LEU A 141 -5.24 9.96 13.93
N TRP A 142 -4.44 9.28 14.75
CA TRP A 142 -3.04 9.64 14.93
C TRP A 142 -2.17 9.54 13.65
N PRO A 143 -2.24 8.48 12.81
CA PRO A 143 -1.34 8.34 11.67
C PRO A 143 -1.46 9.51 10.69
N ILE A 144 -2.70 9.85 10.33
CA ILE A 144 -2.99 10.93 9.39
C ILE A 144 -2.68 12.31 9.99
N LEU A 145 -3.05 12.56 11.26
CA LEU A 145 -2.71 13.82 11.92
C LEU A 145 -1.19 14.03 11.98
N GLN A 146 -0.43 12.99 12.32
CA GLN A 146 1.02 13.05 12.28
C GLN A 146 1.54 13.36 10.87
N SER A 147 1.03 12.69 9.83
CA SER A 147 1.41 12.94 8.44
C SER A 147 1.13 14.38 8.01
N LEU A 148 -0.03 14.94 8.41
CA LEU A 148 -0.45 16.29 8.07
C LEU A 148 0.45 17.37 8.70
N LEU A 149 1.05 17.12 9.87
CA LEU A 149 2.03 18.03 10.48
C LEU A 149 3.28 18.25 9.59
N HIS A 150 3.55 17.34 8.65
CA HIS A 150 4.68 17.45 7.72
C HIS A 150 4.32 18.06 6.37
N ALA A 151 3.11 18.62 6.24
CA ALA A 151 2.59 19.29 5.05
C ALA A 151 2.79 18.46 3.76
N PRO A 152 2.10 17.31 3.63
CA PRO A 152 2.14 16.49 2.43
C PRO A 152 1.39 17.19 1.27
N ASP A 153 1.79 16.88 0.03
CA ASP A 153 1.13 17.35 -1.18
C ASP A 153 -0.15 16.55 -1.51
N ALA A 154 -0.24 15.30 -1.03
CA ALA A 154 -1.37 14.40 -1.31
C ALA A 154 -1.51 13.30 -0.24
N ILE A 155 -2.70 12.74 -0.12
CA ILE A 155 -2.96 11.52 0.66
C ILE A 155 -3.04 10.34 -0.31
N VAL A 156 -2.30 9.26 -0.04
CA VAL A 156 -2.34 8.01 -0.82
C VAL A 156 -2.81 6.89 0.09
N ALA A 157 -4.04 6.43 -0.13
CA ALA A 157 -4.67 5.40 0.70
C ALA A 157 -4.84 4.09 -0.07
N THR A 158 -4.29 3.00 0.47
CA THR A 158 -4.49 1.66 -0.08
C THR A 158 -5.19 0.77 0.94
N GLY A 159 -6.08 -0.11 0.48
CA GLY A 159 -6.82 -0.98 1.39
C GLY A 159 -7.21 -2.31 0.76
N ASN A 160 -7.36 -3.30 1.62
CA ASN A 160 -7.76 -4.64 1.25
C ASN A 160 -9.20 -4.93 1.68
N GLY A 161 -10.13 -4.91 0.71
CA GLY A 161 -11.55 -5.11 0.93
C GLY A 161 -12.04 -6.56 0.90
N TRP A 162 -11.23 -7.53 0.45
CA TRP A 162 -11.73 -8.90 0.16
C TRP A 162 -12.37 -9.57 1.38
N TRP A 163 -11.76 -9.43 2.56
CA TRP A 163 -12.22 -10.07 3.80
C TRP A 163 -13.41 -9.36 4.44
N THR A 164 -13.69 -8.15 3.97
CA THR A 164 -14.79 -7.29 4.46
C THR A 164 -15.96 -7.24 3.49
N LYS A 165 -15.98 -8.11 2.48
CA LYS A 165 -17.03 -8.15 1.46
C LYS A 165 -18.40 -8.32 2.12
N GLY A 166 -19.33 -7.43 1.79
CA GLY A 166 -20.67 -7.39 2.39
C GLY A 166 -20.76 -6.58 3.68
N THR A 167 -19.68 -5.94 4.12
CA THR A 167 -19.66 -5.01 5.26
C THR A 167 -19.47 -3.56 4.80
N SER A 168 -19.63 -2.60 5.71
CA SER A 168 -19.42 -1.16 5.46
C SER A 168 -17.96 -0.71 5.60
N ILE A 169 -17.01 -1.60 5.91
CA ILE A 169 -15.63 -1.22 6.29
C ILE A 169 -14.93 -0.41 5.19
N VAL A 170 -14.92 -0.91 3.95
CA VAL A 170 -14.30 -0.19 2.81
C VAL A 170 -14.99 1.15 2.54
N ALA A 171 -16.32 1.22 2.72
CA ALA A 171 -17.06 2.47 2.54
C ALA A 171 -16.68 3.50 3.61
N ILE A 172 -16.55 3.08 4.87
CA ILE A 172 -16.12 3.94 5.99
C ILE A 172 -14.67 4.39 5.80
N GLN A 173 -13.78 3.50 5.37
CA GLN A 173 -12.39 3.85 5.03
C GLN A 173 -12.33 4.95 3.97
N LYS A 174 -13.00 4.76 2.83
CA LYS A 174 -13.08 5.77 1.76
C LYS A 174 -13.69 7.08 2.23
N ALA A 175 -14.77 7.03 3.01
CA ALA A 175 -15.41 8.23 3.56
C ALA A 175 -14.47 8.99 4.51
N SER A 176 -13.74 8.27 5.37
CA SER A 176 -12.81 8.84 6.34
C SER A 176 -11.64 9.54 5.65
N VAL A 177 -10.99 8.89 4.69
CA VAL A 177 -9.87 9.50 3.95
C VAL A 177 -10.36 10.69 3.11
N THR A 178 -11.55 10.60 2.51
CA THR A 178 -12.15 11.73 1.78
C THR A 178 -12.42 12.91 2.70
N ALA A 179 -12.89 12.67 3.92
CA ALA A 179 -13.12 13.73 4.91
C ALA A 179 -11.82 14.42 5.30
N TRP A 180 -10.74 13.67 5.54
CA TRP A 180 -9.40 14.25 5.79
C TRP A 180 -8.89 15.07 4.61
N GLY A 181 -8.99 14.55 3.39
CA GLY A 181 -8.60 15.28 2.18
C GLY A 181 -9.35 16.61 2.04
N ARG A 182 -10.68 16.60 2.26
CA ARG A 182 -11.49 17.82 2.22
C ARG A 182 -11.15 18.81 3.34
N LEU A 183 -10.94 18.30 4.56
CA LEU A 183 -10.65 19.13 5.73
C LEU A 183 -9.33 19.90 5.57
N PHE A 184 -8.33 19.30 4.93
CA PHE A 184 -7.01 19.89 4.75
C PHE A 184 -6.74 20.40 3.33
N GLY A 185 -7.74 20.35 2.43
CA GLY A 185 -7.61 20.80 1.05
C GLY A 185 -6.60 19.99 0.23
N LEU A 186 -6.41 18.70 0.55
CA LEU A 186 -5.44 17.83 -0.09
C LEU A 186 -6.10 16.90 -1.12
N PRO A 187 -5.46 16.67 -2.28
CA PRO A 187 -5.88 15.63 -3.21
C PRO A 187 -5.71 14.25 -2.57
N VAL A 188 -6.61 13.33 -2.92
CA VAL A 188 -6.64 11.98 -2.38
C VAL A 188 -6.60 10.97 -3.52
N VAL A 189 -5.65 10.04 -3.45
CA VAL A 189 -5.54 8.88 -4.34
C VAL A 189 -5.88 7.64 -3.54
N MET A 190 -6.79 6.82 -4.06
CA MET A 190 -7.28 5.62 -3.39
C MET A 190 -7.15 4.39 -4.28
N ALA A 191 -6.65 3.28 -3.73
CA ALA A 191 -6.63 1.99 -4.41
C ALA A 191 -7.12 0.88 -3.48
N PHE A 192 -8.22 0.22 -3.85
CA PHE A 192 -8.85 -0.85 -3.07
C PHE A 192 -9.14 -2.06 -3.94
N ASN A 193 -8.94 -3.27 -3.41
CA ASN A 193 -9.47 -4.49 -4.00
C ASN A 193 -10.87 -4.80 -3.41
N THR A 194 -11.68 -5.57 -4.13
CA THR A 194 -13.08 -5.90 -3.77
C THR A 194 -13.42 -7.36 -4.07
#